data_AF-A0A3D1G0E1-F1
#
_entry.id   AF-A0A3D1G0E1-F1
#
_cell.length_a   1.000
_cell.length_b   1.000
_cell.length_c   1.000
_cell.angle_alpha   90.00
_cell.angle_beta   90.00
_cell.angle_gamma   90.00
#
_symmetry.space_group_name_H-M   'P 1'
#
loop_
_entity.id
_entity.type
_entity.pdbx_description
1 polymer ?
#
loop_
_entity_poly.entity_id
_entity_poly.type
_entity_poly.pdbx_seq_one_letter_code
_entity_poly.pdbx_strand_id
1 'polypeptide(L)'
;MFTDLFRSALTFCFCLIFNAAQAQFYALFDSLTAYHTDWEGDTAWMQFSSEGMRSAAPAAGSLEWRRESRAAVLGVWTLNIQMDFNPSSANYCSFRFMESSFGYYAIQLSGSSSDDLSFVLHTAEKDTILAAISGYVNKSAVNVALRIERDSNYTFHIYDADSLLFST
;
A
#
# COMPACT_ATOMS: atom_id res chain seq x y z
N MET A 1 2.96 -53.49 24.18
CA MET A 1 2.12 -53.15 23.00
C MET A 1 1.39 -51.81 23.17
N PHE A 2 0.78 -51.50 24.33
CA PHE A 2 0.15 -50.18 24.57
C PHE A 2 1.15 -48.99 24.66
N THR A 3 2.38 -49.24 25.09
CA THR A 3 3.43 -48.24 25.29
C THR A 3 4.02 -47.66 24.00
N ASP A 4 4.09 -48.47 22.94
CA ASP A 4 4.71 -48.07 21.67
C ASP A 4 3.76 -47.26 20.79
N LEU A 5 2.46 -47.56 20.88
CA LEU A 5 1.40 -46.78 20.24
C LEU A 5 1.29 -45.38 20.88
N PHE A 6 1.37 -45.30 22.21
CA PHE A 6 1.31 -44.02 22.94
C PHE A 6 2.53 -43.13 22.64
N ARG A 7 3.73 -43.72 22.56
CA ARG A 7 4.95 -43.00 22.15
C ARG A 7 4.86 -42.50 20.71
N SER A 8 4.38 -43.33 19.80
CA SER A 8 4.22 -42.94 18.39
C SER A 8 3.18 -41.82 18.22
N ALA A 9 2.06 -41.91 18.94
CA ALA A 9 1.02 -40.87 18.94
C ALA A 9 1.54 -39.55 19.52
N LEU A 10 2.31 -39.59 20.61
CA LEU A 10 2.90 -38.40 21.22
C LEU A 10 3.89 -37.71 20.26
N THR A 11 4.77 -38.50 19.61
CA THR A 11 5.71 -37.98 18.61
C THR A 11 4.98 -37.37 17.42
N PHE A 12 3.90 -38.00 16.94
CA PHE A 12 3.07 -37.47 15.85
C PHE A 12 2.39 -36.14 16.24
N CYS A 13 1.83 -36.05 17.46
CA CYS A 13 1.27 -34.80 17.98
C CYS A 13 2.34 -33.71 18.11
N PHE A 14 3.55 -34.01 18.60
CA PHE A 14 4.65 -33.06 18.64
C PHE A 14 5.05 -32.59 17.23
N CYS A 15 5.15 -33.50 16.25
CA CYS A 15 5.45 -33.14 14.87
C CYS A 15 4.36 -32.25 14.24
N LEU A 16 3.09 -32.43 14.58
CA LEU A 16 1.99 -31.59 14.11
C LEU A 16 2.04 -30.18 14.71
N ILE A 17 2.41 -30.04 15.99
CA ILE A 17 2.50 -28.73 16.66
C ILE A 17 3.66 -27.89 16.08
N PHE A 18 4.81 -28.52 15.76
CA PHE A 18 5.94 -27.80 15.17
C PHE A 18 5.77 -27.44 13.69
N ASN A 19 4.88 -28.11 12.95
CA ASN A 19 4.57 -27.76 11.56
C ASN A 19 3.42 -26.74 11.42
N ALA A 20 2.56 -26.60 12.44
CA ALA A 20 1.37 -25.75 12.34
C ALA A 20 1.61 -24.24 12.56
N ALA A 21 2.82 -23.81 12.95
CA ALA A 21 3.04 -22.45 13.43
C ALA A 21 4.22 -21.71 12.76
N GLN A 22 4.47 -21.94 11.47
CA GLN A 22 5.20 -20.95 10.68
C GLN A 22 4.19 -19.94 10.15
N ALA A 23 3.89 -18.91 10.94
CA ALA A 23 3.23 -17.72 10.41
C ALA A 23 4.16 -17.16 9.32
N GLN A 24 3.76 -17.28 8.05
CA GLN A 24 4.53 -16.76 6.94
C GLN A 24 4.39 -15.23 6.95
N PHE A 25 5.34 -14.54 7.57
CA PHE A 25 5.45 -13.10 7.44
C PHE A 25 5.89 -12.77 6.02
N TYR A 26 5.00 -12.17 5.23
CA TYR A 26 5.33 -11.63 3.92
C TYR A 26 5.69 -10.16 4.09
N ALA A 27 6.89 -9.79 3.64
CA ALA A 27 7.33 -8.40 3.62
C ALA A 27 7.88 -8.05 2.25
N LEU A 28 7.53 -6.87 1.76
CA LEU A 28 7.98 -6.32 0.50
C LEU A 28 8.61 -4.96 0.81
N PHE A 29 9.88 -4.82 0.43
CA PHE A 29 10.63 -3.57 0.56
C PHE A 29 11.27 -3.26 -0.78
N ASP A 30 11.18 -2.01 -1.19
CA ASP A 30 11.82 -1.51 -2.39
C ASP A 30 12.21 -0.05 -2.17
N SER A 31 13.50 0.26 -2.28
CA SER A 31 14.00 1.64 -2.19
C SER A 31 13.75 2.43 -3.47
N LEU A 32 13.34 1.74 -4.54
CA LEU A 32 13.14 2.31 -5.86
C LEU A 32 14.39 3.03 -6.39
N THR A 33 15.59 2.55 -6.06
CA THR A 33 16.87 3.12 -6.55
C THR A 33 17.40 2.42 -7.80
N ALA A 34 16.76 1.32 -8.22
CA ALA A 34 17.04 0.61 -9.46
C ALA A 34 15.78 -0.12 -9.94
N TYR A 35 15.74 -0.45 -11.23
CA TYR A 35 14.66 -1.26 -11.79
C TYR A 35 14.65 -2.67 -11.19
N HIS A 36 13.45 -3.17 -10.90
CA HIS A 36 13.21 -4.56 -10.48
C HIS A 36 12.16 -5.20 -11.39
N THR A 37 12.38 -6.47 -11.75
CA THR A 37 11.55 -7.19 -12.75
C THR A 37 10.10 -7.41 -12.33
N ASP A 38 9.83 -7.39 -11.02
CA ASP A 38 8.50 -7.58 -10.45
C ASP A 38 7.58 -6.35 -10.59
N TRP A 39 8.12 -5.20 -11.00
CA TRP A 39 7.30 -4.03 -11.30
C TRP A 39 6.83 -4.08 -12.74
N GLU A 40 5.53 -3.88 -12.93
CA GLU A 40 4.85 -3.88 -14.23
C GLU A 40 4.15 -2.55 -14.47
N GLY A 41 3.73 -2.31 -15.72
CA GLY A 41 3.02 -1.09 -16.14
C GLY A 41 3.91 -0.17 -16.98
N ASP A 42 3.80 1.14 -16.76
CA ASP A 42 4.47 2.20 -17.52
C ASP A 42 5.96 2.36 -17.16
N THR A 43 6.70 1.26 -17.05
CA THR A 43 8.08 1.22 -16.56
C THR A 43 9.07 1.99 -17.45
N ALA A 44 8.75 2.21 -18.73
CA ALA A 44 9.54 3.02 -19.65
C ALA A 44 9.68 4.49 -19.22
N TRP A 45 8.79 4.99 -18.35
CA TRP A 45 8.78 6.36 -17.85
C TRP A 45 9.40 6.50 -16.45
N MET A 46 10.06 5.46 -15.94
CA MET A 46 10.74 5.50 -14.65
C MET A 46 12.20 5.88 -14.80
N GLN A 47 12.62 6.90 -14.06
CA GLN A 47 14.02 7.28 -13.90
C GLN A 47 14.46 6.96 -12.48
N PHE A 48 15.39 6.02 -12.35
CA PHE A 48 15.95 5.59 -11.07
C PHE A 48 17.23 6.35 -10.77
N SER A 49 17.41 6.78 -9.52
CA SER A 49 18.62 7.41 -9.01
C SER A 49 18.93 6.95 -7.58
N SER A 50 19.98 7.49 -6.97
CA SER A 50 20.32 7.26 -5.55
C SER A 50 19.25 7.77 -4.59
N GLU A 51 18.41 8.70 -5.02
CA GLU A 51 17.36 9.34 -4.21
C GLU A 51 16.01 8.59 -4.32
N GLY A 52 15.90 7.61 -5.22
CA GLY A 52 14.68 6.86 -5.48
C GLY A 52 14.27 6.92 -6.96
N MET A 53 12.98 6.73 -7.22
CA MET A 53 12.43 6.73 -8.57
C MET A 53 11.60 8.00 -8.80
N ARG A 54 11.81 8.61 -9.96
CA ARG A 54 11.03 9.74 -10.47
C ARG A 54 10.36 9.36 -11.79
N SER A 55 9.10 9.73 -11.94
CA SER A 55 8.41 9.64 -13.24
C SER A 55 8.92 10.71 -14.21
N ALA A 56 9.13 10.34 -15.46
CA ALA A 56 9.60 11.21 -16.54
C ALA A 56 8.68 11.22 -17.77
N ALA A 57 7.36 11.06 -17.57
CA ALA A 57 6.40 11.07 -18.68
C ALA A 57 6.31 12.45 -19.38
N PRO A 58 6.24 12.47 -20.72
CA PRO A 58 6.05 13.68 -21.51
C PRO A 58 4.57 14.07 -21.53
N ALA A 59 4.18 15.02 -20.68
CA ALA A 59 2.87 15.68 -20.67
C ALA A 59 1.64 14.78 -20.37
N ALA A 60 0.46 15.41 -20.33
CA ALA A 60 -0.74 14.93 -19.65
C ALA A 60 -1.19 13.50 -20.03
N GLY A 61 -1.32 12.66 -18.99
CA GLY A 61 -1.76 11.28 -19.05
C GLY A 61 -1.71 10.66 -17.64
N SER A 62 -2.12 9.41 -17.51
CA SER A 62 -1.91 8.64 -16.28
C SER A 62 -0.68 7.76 -16.44
N LEU A 63 0.16 7.72 -15.41
CA LEU A 63 1.20 6.71 -15.27
C LEU A 63 0.79 5.75 -14.17
N GLU A 64 0.85 4.46 -14.46
CA GLU A 64 0.61 3.42 -13.49
C GLU A 64 1.72 2.40 -13.51
N TRP A 65 2.18 2.03 -12.32
CA TRP A 65 3.00 0.87 -12.13
C TRP A 65 2.63 0.16 -10.84
N ARG A 66 2.84 -1.14 -10.81
CA ARG A 66 2.36 -1.98 -9.73
C ARG A 66 3.22 -3.22 -9.57
N ARG A 67 3.17 -3.77 -8.36
CA ARG A 67 3.83 -5.01 -7.98
C ARG A 67 2.89 -5.77 -7.06
N GLU A 68 2.85 -7.09 -7.21
CA GLU A 68 2.01 -7.93 -6.36
C GLU A 68 2.40 -7.80 -4.88
N SER A 69 1.41 -7.69 -4.02
CA SER A 69 1.56 -7.69 -2.57
C SER A 69 0.56 -8.66 -1.94
N ARG A 70 0.99 -9.32 -0.85
CA ARG A 70 0.12 -10.20 -0.04
C ARG A 70 -0.41 -9.51 1.23
N ALA A 71 -0.15 -8.22 1.38
CA ALA A 71 -0.67 -7.44 2.50
C ALA A 71 -2.19 -7.29 2.37
N ALA A 72 -2.91 -7.62 3.45
CA ALA A 72 -4.36 -7.48 3.52
C ALA A 72 -4.81 -7.23 4.97
N VAL A 73 -5.24 -8.27 5.70
CA VAL A 73 -5.59 -8.19 7.12
C VAL A 73 -4.32 -8.17 7.96
N LEU A 74 -4.27 -7.33 9.00
CA LEU A 74 -3.03 -7.04 9.74
C LEU A 74 -1.92 -6.51 8.81
N GLY A 75 -2.32 -5.89 7.69
CA GLY A 75 -1.42 -5.33 6.69
C GLY A 75 -0.88 -3.97 7.12
N VAL A 76 0.38 -3.71 6.77
CA VAL A 76 1.03 -2.42 6.95
C VAL A 76 1.63 -2.01 5.61
N TRP A 77 1.31 -0.80 5.16
CA TRP A 77 1.90 -0.17 3.99
C TRP A 77 2.60 1.11 4.43
N THR A 78 3.85 1.29 4.02
CA THR A 78 4.64 2.48 4.30
C THR A 78 5.23 3.02 3.01
N LEU A 79 5.08 4.31 2.78
CA LEU A 79 5.54 4.95 1.55
C LEU A 79 5.97 6.39 1.78
N ASN A 80 6.98 6.83 1.02
CA ASN A 80 7.42 8.21 0.96
C ASN A 80 7.13 8.74 -0.45
N ILE A 81 6.35 9.81 -0.55
CA ILE A 81 6.00 10.44 -1.82
C ILE A 81 6.48 11.89 -1.80
N GLN A 82 7.19 12.28 -2.85
CA GLN A 82 7.45 13.68 -3.19
C GLN A 82 6.71 14.03 -4.48
N MET A 83 5.98 15.14 -4.48
CA MET A 83 5.32 15.66 -5.69
C MET A 83 6.04 16.93 -6.14
N ASP A 84 6.69 16.85 -7.31
CA ASP A 84 7.37 17.98 -7.97
C ASP A 84 6.45 18.75 -8.92
N PHE A 85 5.15 18.67 -8.67
CA PHE A 85 4.12 19.33 -9.46
C PHE A 85 3.09 19.97 -8.54
N ASN A 86 2.41 21.01 -9.02
CA ASN A 86 1.33 21.63 -8.27
C ASN A 86 0.10 20.69 -8.24
N PRO A 87 -0.33 20.20 -7.07
CA PRO A 87 -1.51 19.36 -6.97
C PRO A 87 -2.76 20.11 -7.48
N SER A 88 -3.69 19.38 -8.08
CA SER A 88 -4.98 19.91 -8.51
C SER A 88 -5.94 18.75 -8.83
N SER A 89 -7.17 19.09 -9.23
CA SER A 89 -8.14 18.11 -9.75
C SER A 89 -7.65 17.33 -10.98
N ALA A 90 -6.65 17.84 -11.72
CA ALA A 90 -6.11 17.20 -12.92
C ALA A 90 -4.66 16.69 -12.72
N ASN A 91 -4.06 16.93 -11.57
CA ASN A 91 -2.68 16.59 -11.30
C ASN A 91 -2.56 16.07 -9.87
N TYR A 92 -2.53 14.77 -9.71
CA TYR A 92 -2.64 14.10 -8.42
C TYR A 92 -1.85 12.80 -8.44
N CYS A 93 -1.59 12.28 -7.25
CA CYS A 93 -0.91 11.00 -7.05
C CYS A 93 -1.84 10.07 -6.28
N SER A 94 -1.88 8.79 -6.65
CA SER A 94 -2.65 7.78 -5.92
C SER A 94 -1.79 6.58 -5.59
N PHE A 95 -1.77 6.18 -4.33
CA PHE A 95 -1.26 4.88 -3.91
C PHE A 95 -2.41 3.90 -3.82
N ARG A 96 -2.47 2.94 -4.75
CA ARG A 96 -3.49 1.89 -4.78
C ARG A 96 -3.00 0.66 -4.05
N PHE A 97 -3.87 0.03 -3.28
CA PHE A 97 -3.56 -1.16 -2.51
C PHE A 97 -4.78 -2.07 -2.37
N MET A 98 -4.52 -3.35 -2.08
CA MET A 98 -5.54 -4.40 -2.04
C MET A 98 -6.39 -4.44 -3.33
N GLU A 99 -5.73 -4.33 -4.49
CA GLU A 99 -6.39 -4.40 -5.79
C GLU A 99 -6.91 -5.81 -6.07
N SER A 100 -8.11 -5.88 -6.64
CA SER A 100 -8.78 -7.10 -7.08
C SER A 100 -9.64 -6.83 -8.31
N SER A 101 -10.25 -7.87 -8.87
CA SER A 101 -11.23 -7.74 -9.96
C SER A 101 -12.47 -6.90 -9.60
N PHE A 102 -12.73 -6.67 -8.30
CA PHE A 102 -13.91 -5.94 -7.83
C PHE A 102 -13.63 -4.47 -7.50
N GLY A 103 -12.36 -4.07 -7.46
CA GLY A 103 -11.96 -2.75 -7.02
C GLY A 103 -10.68 -2.76 -6.20
N TYR A 104 -10.36 -1.58 -5.67
CA TYR A 104 -9.17 -1.33 -4.87
C TYR A 104 -9.40 -0.19 -3.89
N TYR A 105 -8.55 -0.14 -2.87
CA TYR A 105 -8.43 0.99 -1.97
C TYR A 105 -7.34 1.92 -2.48
N ALA A 106 -7.50 3.23 -2.27
CA ALA A 106 -6.49 4.21 -2.63
C ALA A 106 -6.33 5.29 -1.57
N ILE A 107 -5.08 5.67 -1.30
CA ILE A 107 -4.79 7.00 -0.76
C ILE A 107 -4.52 7.92 -1.93
N GLN A 108 -5.37 8.92 -2.10
CA GLN A 108 -5.27 9.94 -3.14
C GLN A 108 -4.75 11.25 -2.55
N LEU A 109 -3.68 11.79 -3.14
CA LEU A 109 -3.09 13.08 -2.82
C LEU A 109 -3.52 14.10 -3.89
N SER A 110 -4.44 14.99 -3.52
CA SER A 110 -5.24 15.88 -4.37
C SER A 110 -6.26 15.14 -5.25
N GLY A 111 -6.50 15.58 -6.49
CA GLY A 111 -7.62 15.14 -7.32
C GLY A 111 -8.95 15.78 -6.92
N SER A 112 -8.92 16.80 -6.05
CA SER A 112 -10.04 17.64 -5.68
C SER A 112 -9.67 19.11 -5.86
N SER A 113 -10.66 20.01 -5.82
CA SER A 113 -10.41 21.46 -5.87
C SER A 113 -9.77 22.02 -4.60
N SER A 114 -9.69 21.21 -3.54
CA SER A 114 -9.19 21.61 -2.23
C SER A 114 -7.86 20.94 -1.88
N ASP A 115 -7.24 20.21 -2.81
CA ASP A 115 -5.95 19.55 -2.62
C ASP A 115 -5.92 18.66 -1.37
N ASP A 116 -6.95 17.83 -1.27
CA ASP A 116 -7.20 16.98 -0.11
C ASP A 116 -6.31 15.73 -0.11
N LEU A 117 -6.09 15.14 1.07
CA LEU A 117 -5.72 13.73 1.16
C LEU A 117 -7.02 12.95 1.35
N SER A 118 -7.31 11.99 0.47
CA SER A 118 -8.53 11.19 0.52
C SER A 118 -8.21 9.71 0.61
N PHE A 119 -8.95 8.99 1.44
CA PHE A 119 -9.03 7.55 1.42
C PHE A 119 -10.26 7.12 0.66
N VAL A 120 -10.06 6.40 -0.44
CA VAL A 120 -11.09 6.10 -1.45
C VAL A 120 -11.21 4.60 -1.64
N LEU A 121 -12.45 4.12 -1.73
CA LEU A 121 -12.78 2.82 -2.28
C LEU A 121 -13.23 3.01 -3.74
N HIS A 122 -12.46 2.47 -4.66
CA HIS A 122 -12.80 2.42 -6.08
C HIS A 122 -13.46 1.08 -6.39
N THR A 123 -14.65 1.12 -6.98
CA THR A 123 -15.32 -0.06 -7.55
C THR A 123 -15.68 0.18 -9.02
N ALA A 124 -16.21 -0.84 -9.70
CA ALA A 124 -16.66 -0.68 -11.08
C ALA A 124 -17.80 0.33 -11.24
N GLU A 125 -18.60 0.52 -10.19
CA GLU A 125 -19.79 1.37 -10.20
C GLU A 125 -19.46 2.83 -9.86
N LYS A 126 -18.59 3.05 -8.86
CA LYS A 126 -18.28 4.40 -8.38
C LYS A 126 -17.04 4.43 -7.47
N ASP A 127 -16.54 5.64 -7.31
CA ASP A 127 -15.57 5.99 -6.28
C ASP A 127 -16.31 6.46 -5.02
N THR A 128 -15.90 5.95 -3.86
CA THR A 128 -16.45 6.34 -2.55
C THR A 128 -15.34 6.86 -1.67
N ILE A 129 -15.42 8.13 -1.27
CA ILE A 129 -14.52 8.73 -0.28
C ILE A 129 -14.94 8.22 1.10
N LEU A 130 -14.08 7.44 1.73
CA LEU A 130 -14.29 6.87 3.07
C LEU A 130 -13.87 7.86 4.16
N ALA A 131 -12.79 8.61 3.92
CA ALA A 131 -12.32 9.69 4.78
C ALA A 131 -11.49 10.69 3.96
N ALA A 132 -11.39 11.93 4.41
CA ALA A 132 -10.53 12.93 3.79
C ALA A 132 -10.06 14.02 4.77
N ILE A 133 -8.90 14.59 4.49
CA ILE A 133 -8.38 15.80 5.16
C ILE A 133 -8.24 16.89 4.11
N SER A 134 -9.01 17.96 4.30
CA SER A 134 -9.04 19.02 3.30
C SER A 134 -7.79 19.90 3.34
N GLY A 135 -7.28 20.29 2.16
CA GLY A 135 -6.08 21.16 2.06
C GLY A 135 -4.77 20.47 2.45
N TYR A 136 -4.75 19.15 2.62
CA TYR A 136 -3.59 18.43 3.15
C TYR A 136 -2.32 18.62 2.30
N VAL A 137 -2.46 18.59 0.97
CA VAL A 137 -1.36 18.81 0.02
C VAL A 137 -1.35 20.22 -0.58
N ASN A 138 -2.14 21.17 -0.05
CA ASN A 138 -2.09 22.57 -0.45
C ASN A 138 -0.84 23.28 0.11
N LYS A 139 0.33 22.89 -0.40
CA LYS A 139 1.65 23.32 0.05
C LYS A 139 2.56 23.56 -1.15
N SER A 140 3.55 24.44 -1.00
CA SER A 140 4.52 24.75 -2.07
C SER A 140 5.45 23.60 -2.43
N ALA A 141 5.68 22.68 -1.49
CA ALA A 141 6.42 21.44 -1.69
C ALA A 141 5.69 20.34 -0.93
N VAL A 142 5.31 19.28 -1.64
CA VAL A 142 4.56 18.17 -1.06
C VAL A 142 5.49 16.99 -0.88
N ASN A 143 5.82 16.75 0.40
CA ASN A 143 6.52 15.56 0.86
C ASN A 143 5.61 14.87 1.88
N VAL A 144 5.27 13.61 1.64
CA VAL A 144 4.34 12.86 2.48
C VAL A 144 4.98 11.53 2.84
N ALA A 145 5.02 11.23 4.14
CA ALA A 145 5.42 9.92 4.66
C ALA A 145 4.16 9.22 5.17
N LEU A 146 3.57 8.34 4.38
CA LEU A 146 2.34 7.67 4.78
C LEU A 146 2.64 6.33 5.42
N ARG A 147 1.87 6.04 6.48
CA ARG A 147 1.72 4.70 7.01
C ARG A 147 0.24 4.36 7.06
N ILE A 148 -0.11 3.21 6.49
CA ILE A 148 -1.47 2.70 6.44
C ILE A 148 -1.44 1.35 7.14
N GLU A 149 -2.30 1.17 8.13
CA GLU A 149 -2.45 -0.07 8.86
C GLU A 149 -3.89 -0.57 8.70
N ARG A 150 -4.07 -1.89 8.61
CA ARG A 150 -5.38 -2.51 8.70
C ARG A 150 -5.40 -3.51 9.82
N ASP A 151 -6.24 -3.30 10.83
CA ASP A 151 -6.30 -4.19 11.98
C ASP A 151 -7.12 -5.48 11.72
N SER A 152 -7.21 -6.34 12.74
CA SER A 152 -7.97 -7.60 12.67
C SER A 152 -9.49 -7.41 12.61
N ASN A 153 -9.99 -6.22 12.95
CA ASN A 153 -11.40 -5.84 12.84
C ASN A 153 -11.72 -5.19 11.49
N TYR A 154 -10.76 -5.22 10.56
CA TYR A 154 -10.84 -4.62 9.23
C TYR A 154 -10.88 -3.10 9.22
N THR A 155 -10.58 -2.45 10.34
CA THR A 155 -10.47 -0.98 10.45
C THR A 155 -9.13 -0.53 9.90
N PHE A 156 -9.16 0.51 9.08
CA PHE A 156 -7.99 1.18 8.55
C PHE A 156 -7.57 2.32 9.47
N HIS A 157 -6.27 2.43 9.72
CA HIS A 157 -5.65 3.55 10.43
C HIS A 157 -4.61 4.18 9.50
N ILE A 158 -4.79 5.46 9.16
CA ILE A 158 -3.92 6.18 8.23
C ILE A 158 -3.15 7.24 9.01
N TYR A 159 -1.84 7.30 8.81
CA TYR A 159 -0.94 8.20 9.52
C TYR A 159 -0.09 9.02 8.53
N ASP A 160 0.22 10.26 8.93
CA ASP A 160 1.37 11.02 8.42
C ASP A 160 2.54 10.84 9.39
N ALA A 161 3.55 10.10 8.95
CA ALA A 161 4.56 9.50 9.79
C ALA A 161 3.91 8.73 10.96
N ASP A 162 4.01 9.27 12.18
CA ASP A 162 3.45 8.68 13.40
C ASP A 162 2.16 9.38 13.87
N SER A 163 1.70 10.42 13.17
CA SER A 163 0.49 11.18 13.53
C SER A 163 -0.73 10.57 12.85
N LEU A 164 -1.69 10.07 13.65
CA LEU A 164 -2.94 9.53 13.13
C LEU A 164 -3.75 10.63 12.44
N LEU A 165 -4.09 10.39 11.17
CA LEU A 165 -4.93 11.27 10.36
C LEU A 165 -6.41 10.89 10.52
N PHE A 166 -6.75 9.62 10.30
CA PHE A 166 -8.11 9.10 10.50
C PHE A 166 -8.11 7.58 10.65
N SER A 167 -9.21 7.08 11.23
CA SER A 167 -9.50 5.66 11.44
C SER A 167 -10.92 5.35 10.94
N THR A 168 -11.10 4.31 10.13
CA THR A 168 -12.38 3.98 9.47
C THR A 168 -12.61 2.49 9.26
#